data_AF-A0A1B9MXM8-F1
#
_entry.id   AF-A0A1B9MXM8-F1
#
_cell.length_a   1.000
_cell.length_b   1.000
_cell.length_c   1.000
_cell.angle_alpha   90.00
_cell.angle_beta   90.00
_cell.angle_gamma   90.00
#
_symmetry.space_group_name_H-M   'P 1'
#
loop_
_entity.id
_entity.type
_entity.pdbx_description
1 polymer ?
#
loop_
_entity_poly.entity_id
_entity_poly.type
_entity_poly.pdbx_seq_one_letter_code
_entity_poly.pdbx_strand_id
1 'polypeptide(L)'
;MNIDLSWLSRQSGGNKYLLGYLFISTKNNDLFGFISNVSNIQEVKENRKIFLTEQAITQIMEQDETFGALVGGEFLYFAMPIIIEALKVFQVEDKIYLDKNSIIILYENDDTQKILI
;
A
#
# COMPACT_ATOMS: atom_id res chain seq x y z
N MET A 1 11.67 -6.41 16.89
CA MET A 1 10.19 -6.38 16.85
C MET A 1 9.73 -7.55 15.98
N ASN A 2 8.71 -8.33 16.37
CA ASN A 2 8.17 -9.40 15.51
C ASN A 2 7.11 -8.80 14.59
N ILE A 3 7.38 -8.79 13.28
CA ILE A 3 6.41 -8.34 12.28
C ILE A 3 5.33 -9.42 12.10
N ASP A 4 4.07 -9.03 12.21
CA ASP A 4 2.92 -9.93 12.04
C ASP A 4 2.40 -9.82 10.61
N LEU A 5 2.70 -10.84 9.83
CA LEU A 5 2.27 -11.00 8.45
C LEU A 5 1.14 -12.03 8.29
N SER A 6 0.53 -12.50 9.38
CA SER A 6 -0.54 -13.52 9.31
C SER A 6 -1.79 -13.02 8.56
N TRP A 7 -2.00 -11.71 8.52
CA TRP A 7 -3.05 -11.08 7.72
C TRP A 7 -2.79 -11.13 6.21
N LEU A 8 -1.58 -11.51 5.78
CA LEU A 8 -1.17 -11.56 4.37
C LEU A 8 -1.60 -12.82 3.61
N SER A 9 -2.71 -13.48 3.94
CA SER A 9 -3.15 -14.59 3.07
C SER A 9 -4.65 -14.75 3.01
N ARG A 10 -5.21 -14.38 1.86
CA ARG A 10 -6.46 -14.97 1.36
C ARG A 10 -6.13 -15.72 0.06
N GLN A 11 -6.78 -16.87 -0.12
CA GLN A 11 -6.67 -17.68 -1.32
C GLN A 11 -8.04 -17.70 -2.00
N SER A 12 -8.09 -17.35 -3.28
CA SER A 12 -9.21 -17.66 -4.16
C SER A 12 -8.66 -18.22 -5.46
N GLY A 13 -9.12 -19.41 -5.86
CA GLY A 13 -8.75 -20.01 -7.15
C GLY A 13 -7.26 -20.29 -7.38
N GLY A 14 -6.43 -20.38 -6.33
CA GLY A 14 -5.00 -20.69 -6.43
C GLY A 14 -4.06 -19.48 -6.54
N ASN A 15 -4.59 -18.27 -6.74
CA ASN A 15 -3.81 -17.03 -6.69
C ASN A 15 -3.82 -16.45 -5.27
N LYS A 16 -2.62 -16.22 -4.71
CA LYS A 16 -2.45 -15.51 -3.44
C LYS A 16 -2.55 -14.01 -3.73
N TYR A 17 -3.57 -13.37 -3.17
CA TYR A 17 -3.73 -11.93 -3.21
C TYR A 17 -3.98 -11.39 -1.80
N LEU A 18 -3.72 -10.11 -1.63
CA LEU A 18 -3.88 -9.41 -0.37
C LEU A 18 -4.88 -8.30 -0.51
N LEU A 19 -5.76 -8.16 0.49
CA LEU A 19 -6.57 -6.98 0.62
C LEU A 19 -5.92 -6.07 1.65
N GLY A 20 -5.90 -4.78 1.36
CA GLY A 20 -5.34 -3.79 2.26
C GLY A 20 -5.85 -2.40 1.95
N TYR A 21 -5.30 -1.45 2.68
CA TYR A 21 -5.56 -0.03 2.54
C TYR A 21 -4.24 0.69 2.39
N LEU A 22 -4.14 1.50 1.34
CA LEU A 22 -3.01 2.34 1.02
C LEU A 22 -3.15 3.70 1.71
N PHE A 23 -2.10 4.09 2.41
CA PHE A 23 -1.94 5.41 3.00
C PHE A 23 -0.68 6.03 2.42
N ILE A 24 -0.82 7.19 1.79
CA ILE A 24 0.31 8.00 1.33
C ILE A 24 0.05 9.43 1.79
N SER A 25 1.03 10.01 2.49
CA SER A 25 0.98 11.39 2.97
C SER A 25 2.26 12.13 2.65
N THR A 26 2.16 13.46 2.69
CA THR A 26 3.31 14.35 2.64
C THR A 26 3.45 15.03 3.99
N LYS A 27 4.65 15.03 4.55
CA LYS A 27 4.94 15.78 5.78
C LYS A 27 6.30 16.45 5.63
N ASN A 28 6.34 17.78 5.73
CA ASN A 28 7.56 18.58 5.55
C ASN A 28 8.28 18.33 4.20
N ASN A 29 7.53 18.16 3.12
CA ASN A 29 8.01 17.77 1.79
C ASN A 29 8.54 16.33 1.66
N ASP A 30 8.52 15.53 2.73
CA ASP A 30 8.87 14.12 2.65
C ASP A 30 7.63 13.28 2.33
N LEU A 31 7.77 12.36 1.37
CA LEU A 31 6.75 11.37 1.04
C LEU A 31 6.84 10.18 1.99
N PHE A 32 5.72 9.85 2.60
CA PHE A 32 5.59 8.68 3.46
C PHE A 32 4.41 7.84 3.01
N GLY A 33 4.60 6.53 2.92
CA GLY A 33 3.56 5.63 2.49
C GLY A 33 3.66 4.27 3.15
N PHE A 34 2.50 3.67 3.43
CA PHE A 34 2.41 2.31 3.92
C PHE A 34 1.07 1.66 3.54
N ILE A 35 1.08 0.34 3.58
CA ILE A 35 -0.10 -0.51 3.43
C ILE A 35 -0.45 -1.12 4.78
N SER A 36 -1.73 -1.13 5.09
CA SER A 36 -2.29 -1.68 6.32
C SER A 36 -3.46 -2.62 6.02
N ASN A 37 -3.74 -3.53 6.96
CA ASN A 37 -4.90 -4.42 6.90
C ASN A 37 -6.19 -3.78 7.44
N VAL A 38 -6.11 -2.57 8.00
CA VAL A 38 -7.23 -1.79 8.53
C VAL A 38 -7.26 -0.40 7.89
N SER A 39 -8.46 0.13 7.67
CA SER A 39 -8.71 1.45 7.08
C SER A 39 -8.66 2.60 8.08
N ASN A 40 -8.82 2.32 9.38
CA ASN A 40 -8.71 3.35 10.41
C ASN A 40 -7.23 3.54 10.80
N ILE A 41 -6.66 4.70 10.48
CA ILE A 41 -5.25 5.02 10.74
C ILE A 41 -4.87 4.92 12.23
N GLN A 42 -5.82 5.17 13.14
CA GLN A 42 -5.60 5.10 14.59
C GLN A 42 -5.48 3.66 15.11
N GLU A 43 -5.97 2.68 14.35
CA GLU A 43 -5.92 1.26 14.68
C GLU A 43 -4.71 0.56 14.04
N VAL A 44 -3.95 1.27 13.18
CA VAL A 44 -2.79 0.71 12.48
C VAL A 44 -1.68 0.43 13.48
N LYS A 45 -1.31 -0.85 13.58
CA LYS A 45 -0.17 -1.30 14.39
C LYS A 45 1.11 -1.23 13.56
N GLU A 46 2.18 -0.71 14.13
CA GLU A 46 3.48 -0.57 13.45
C GLU A 46 3.99 -1.90 12.88
N ASN A 47 3.84 -2.99 13.66
CA ASN A 47 4.25 -4.33 13.26
C ASN A 47 3.31 -5.00 12.23
N ARG A 48 2.35 -4.26 11.67
CA ARG A 48 1.42 -4.68 10.61
C ARG A 48 1.43 -3.72 9.41
N LYS A 49 2.47 -2.88 9.28
CA LYS A 49 2.68 -2.01 8.13
C LYS A 49 3.61 -2.68 7.12
N ILE A 50 3.27 -2.56 5.84
CA ILE A 50 4.24 -2.70 4.75
C ILE A 50 4.56 -1.29 4.28
N PHE A 51 5.78 -0.84 4.52
CA PHE A 51 6.24 0.48 4.12
C PHE A 51 6.48 0.55 2.62
N LEU A 52 6.29 1.74 2.06
CA LEU A 52 6.62 2.05 0.69
C LEU A 52 7.92 2.84 0.65
N THR A 53 8.77 2.53 -0.31
CA THR A 53 9.88 3.41 -0.66
C THR A 53 9.33 4.62 -1.41
N GLU A 54 10.09 5.71 -1.42
CA GLU A 54 9.72 6.90 -2.20
C GLU A 54 9.53 6.55 -3.68
N GLN A 55 10.40 5.70 -4.25
CA GLN A 55 10.25 5.21 -5.62
C GLN A 55 8.91 4.52 -5.86
N ALA A 56 8.48 3.63 -4.94
CA ALA A 56 7.19 2.95 -5.06
C ALA A 56 6.02 3.94 -4.98
N ILE A 57 6.11 4.96 -4.12
CA ILE A 57 5.10 6.03 -4.02
C ILE A 57 5.02 6.82 -5.32
N THR A 58 6.17 7.23 -5.87
CA THR A 58 6.23 7.96 -7.15
C THR A 58 5.61 7.13 -8.28
N GLN A 59 5.93 5.84 -8.38
CA GLN A 59 5.36 4.95 -9.38
C GLN A 59 3.84 4.81 -9.25
N ILE A 60 3.31 4.78 -8.03
CA ILE A 60 1.86 4.76 -7.79
C ILE A 60 1.23 6.05 -8.32
N MET A 61 1.78 7.20 -7.94
CA MET A 61 1.25 8.50 -8.33
C MET A 61 1.32 8.76 -9.83
N GLU A 62 2.39 8.31 -10.51
CA GLU A 62 2.57 8.49 -11.95
C GLU A 62 1.66 7.58 -12.79
N GLN A 63 1.32 6.40 -12.30
CA GLN A 63 0.48 5.42 -13.00
C GLN A 63 -1.02 5.51 -12.65
N ASP A 64 -1.38 6.26 -11.60
CA ASP A 64 -2.77 6.46 -11.24
C ASP A 64 -3.42 7.58 -12.06
N GLU A 65 -4.07 7.17 -13.15
CA GLU A 65 -4.86 8.04 -14.01
C GLU A 65 -6.35 8.09 -13.62
N THR A 66 -6.77 7.24 -12.68
CA THR A 66 -8.20 6.98 -12.39
C THR A 66 -8.67 7.69 -11.14
N PHE A 67 -7.98 7.49 -10.02
CA PHE A 67 -8.43 7.97 -8.72
C PHE A 67 -7.81 9.33 -8.38
N GLY A 68 -6.56 9.54 -8.81
CA GLY A 68 -5.82 10.78 -8.63
C GLY A 68 -5.43 11.03 -7.17
N ALA A 69 -4.33 11.74 -6.97
CA ALA A 69 -3.92 12.15 -5.62
C ALA A 69 -4.76 13.32 -5.10
N LEU A 70 -5.14 13.28 -3.82
CA LEU A 70 -5.78 14.42 -3.15
C LEU A 70 -4.77 15.56 -2.97
N VAL A 71 -5.06 16.72 -3.57
CA VAL A 71 -4.19 17.91 -3.48
C VAL A 71 -4.71 18.86 -2.39
N GLY A 72 -3.79 19.35 -1.53
CA GLY A 72 -4.09 20.35 -0.49
C GLY A 72 -4.41 19.80 0.90
N GLY A 73 -4.44 18.47 1.06
CA GLY A 73 -4.54 17.78 2.35
C GLY A 73 -3.20 17.19 2.81
N GLU A 74 -3.16 16.67 4.05
CA GLU A 74 -2.00 15.93 4.58
C GLU A 74 -1.76 14.62 3.81
N PHE A 75 -2.84 13.98 3.34
CA PHE A 75 -2.81 12.71 2.63
C PHE A 75 -3.04 12.90 1.13
N LEU A 76 -2.22 12.21 0.34
CA LEU A 76 -2.42 12.01 -1.10
C LEU A 76 -3.38 10.84 -1.35
N TYR A 77 -3.23 9.76 -0.57
CA TYR A 77 -4.15 8.63 -0.52
C TYR A 77 -4.46 8.33 0.95
N PHE A 78 -5.74 8.34 1.31
CA PHE A 78 -6.19 8.04 2.67
C PHE A 78 -7.09 6.81 2.66
N ALA A 79 -6.60 5.71 3.23
CA ALA A 79 -7.30 4.43 3.28
C ALA A 79 -7.83 3.96 1.91
N MET A 80 -7.07 4.21 0.83
CA MET A 80 -7.43 3.78 -0.52
C MET A 80 -7.45 2.24 -0.57
N PRO A 81 -8.58 1.59 -0.87
CA PRO A 81 -8.64 0.14 -0.92
C PRO A 81 -7.73 -0.41 -2.01
N ILE A 82 -6.97 -1.47 -1.69
CA ILE A 82 -6.06 -2.11 -2.64
C ILE A 82 -6.11 -3.62 -2.61
N ILE A 83 -5.81 -4.22 -3.75
CA ILE A 83 -5.45 -5.63 -3.88
C ILE A 83 -3.96 -5.71 -4.23
N ILE A 84 -3.19 -6.52 -3.50
CA ILE A 84 -1.80 -6.81 -3.90
C ILE A 84 -1.74 -8.17 -4.56
N GLU A 85 -1.33 -8.20 -5.83
CA GLU A 85 -0.96 -9.40 -6.54
C GLU A 85 0.57 -9.57 -6.50
N ALA A 86 1.03 -10.82 -6.49
CA ALA A 86 2.46 -11.15 -6.53
C ALA A 86 3.30 -10.42 -5.46
N LEU A 87 2.78 -10.29 -4.23
CA LEU A 87 3.47 -9.58 -3.14
C LEU A 87 4.91 -10.07 -3.00
N LYS A 88 5.84 -9.13 -3.15
CA LYS A 88 7.24 -9.29 -2.80
C LYS A 88 7.62 -8.22 -1.81
N VAL A 89 8.31 -8.62 -0.75
CA VAL A 89 8.75 -7.73 0.30
C VAL A 89 10.19 -8.00 0.66
N PHE A 90 10.86 -6.98 1.16
CA PHE A 90 12.19 -7.09 1.77
C PHE A 90 12.17 -6.43 3.15
N GLN A 91 13.08 -6.86 4.02
CA GLN A 91 13.19 -6.33 5.37
C GLN A 91 14.43 -5.43 5.48
N VAL A 92 14.25 -4.26 6.08
CA VAL A 92 15.33 -3.36 6.50
C VAL A 92 15.13 -3.08 7.98
N GLU A 93 16.12 -3.43 8.79
CA GLU A 93 16.04 -3.34 10.26
C GLU A 93 14.78 -4.07 10.79
N ASP A 94 13.86 -3.34 11.43
CA ASP A 94 12.61 -3.85 11.99
C ASP A 94 11.37 -3.52 11.15
N LYS A 95 11.58 -3.08 9.89
CA LYS A 95 10.52 -2.68 8.95
C LYS A 95 10.49 -3.56 7.71
N ILE A 96 9.28 -3.78 7.18
CA ILE A 96 9.04 -4.50 5.92
C ILE A 96 8.67 -3.51 4.85
N TYR A 97 9.33 -3.59 3.70
CA TYR A 97 9.10 -2.73 2.56
C TYR A 97 8.56 -3.53 1.37
N LEU A 98 7.71 -2.87 0.57
CA LEU A 98 7.24 -3.42 -0.70
C LEU A 98 8.36 -3.41 -1.75
N ASP A 99 8.55 -4.54 -2.43
CA ASP A 99 9.54 -4.69 -3.51
C ASP A 99 8.95 -4.25 -4.87
N LYS A 100 9.82 -3.73 -5.74
CA LYS A 100 9.62 -3.29 -7.13
C LYS A 100 9.22 -4.36 -8.15
N ASN A 101 8.57 -5.42 -7.70
CA ASN A 101 7.98 -6.44 -8.56
C ASN A 101 6.60 -6.86 -8.04
N SER A 102 6.08 -6.09 -7.08
CA SER A 102 4.73 -6.25 -6.55
C SER A 102 3.77 -5.54 -7.47
N ILE A 103 2.53 -6.02 -7.49
CA ILE A 103 1.46 -5.41 -8.27
C ILE A 103 0.43 -4.90 -7.28
N ILE A 104 0.16 -3.60 -7.31
CA ILE A 104 -0.92 -2.99 -6.54
C ILE A 104 -2.09 -2.74 -7.50
N ILE A 105 -3.28 -3.18 -7.14
CA ILE A 105 -4.52 -2.81 -7.81
C ILE A 105 -5.26 -1.88 -6.88
N LEU A 106 -5.34 -0.60 -7.23
CA LEU A 106 -6.23 0.35 -6.57
C LEU A 106 -7.66 0.03 -6.98
N TYR A 107 -8.63 0.16 -6.06
CA TYR A 107 -10.03 0.01 -6.42
C TYR A 107 -10.94 0.91 -5.59
N GLU A 108 -11.97 1.43 -6.23
CA GLU A 108 -13.05 2.18 -5.60
C GLU A 108 -14.34 1.87 -6.37
N ASN A 109 -15.39 1.45 -5.68
CA ASN A 109 -16.64 1.00 -6.30
C ASN A 109 -16.42 -0.11 -7.34
N ASP A 110 -16.81 0.13 -8.59
CA ASP A 110 -16.66 -0.80 -9.72
C ASP A 110 -15.37 -0.54 -10.54
N ASP A 111 -14.60 0.50 -10.20
CA ASP A 111 -13.39 0.89 -10.90
C ASP A 111 -12.15 0.26 -10.27
N THR A 112 -11.19 -0.12 -11.12
CA THR A 112 -9.91 -0.68 -10.70
C THR A 112 -8.77 -0.12 -11.55
N GLN A 113 -7.60 0.10 -10.95
CA GLN A 113 -6.38 0.53 -11.64
C GLN A 113 -5.22 -0.34 -11.20
N LYS A 114 -4.54 -0.98 -12.17
CA LYS A 114 -3.37 -1.82 -11.92
C LYS A 114 -2.09 -1.00 -12.01
N ILE A 115 -1.27 -1.09 -10.98
CA ILE A 115 -0.01 -0.37 -10.82
C ILE A 115 1.12 -1.39 -10.65
N LEU A 116 2.16 -1.23 -11.47
CA LEU A 116 3.39 -1.98 -11.35
C LEU A 116 4.39 -1.18 -10.53
N ILE A 117 4.79 -1.71 -9.38
CA ILE A 117 5.88 -1.19 -8.56
C ILE A 117 7.18 -1.75 -9.12
#